data_AF-A0A7W8J405-F1
#
_entry.id   AF-A0A7W8J405-F1
#
_cell.length_a   1.000
_cell.length_b   1.000
_cell.length_c   1.000
_cell.angle_alpha   90.00
_cell.angle_beta   90.00
_cell.angle_gamma   90.00
#
_symmetry.space_group_name_H-M   'P 1'
#
loop_
_entity.id
_entity.type
_entity.pdbx_description
1 polymer ?
#
loop_
_entity_poly.entity_id
_entity_poly.type
_entity_poly.pdbx_seq_one_letter_code
_entity_poly.pdbx_strand_id
1 'polypeptide(L)' 'MDKKTEPFFPHRRMADGNFQSICLTCLRTIGVSDSDEELTKLDRAHKCKAVPYSARVPRPDRAGNRLDWPDAQE' A
#
# COMPACT_ATOMS: atom_id res chain seq x y z
N MET A 1 13.01 27.33 -0.47
CA MET A 1 13.63 26.03 -0.84
C MET A 1 12.83 24.94 -0.17
N ASP A 2 11.78 24.49 -0.83
CA ASP A 2 10.94 23.39 -0.39
C ASP A 2 11.77 22.10 -0.41
N LYS A 3 12.26 21.69 0.76
CA LYS A 3 12.87 20.38 0.92
C LYS A 3 11.77 19.34 0.67
N LYS A 4 11.69 18.83 -0.55
CA LYS A 4 10.89 17.65 -0.84
C LYS A 4 11.46 16.53 0.02
N THR A 5 10.79 16.23 1.13
CA THR A 5 11.10 15.08 1.97
C THR A 5 11.03 13.85 1.08
N GLU A 6 12.07 13.00 1.09
CA GLU A 6 12.02 11.73 0.37
C GLU A 6 10.75 10.98 0.82
N PRO A 7 10.04 10.32 -0.10
CA PRO A 7 8.85 9.57 0.25
C PRO A 7 9.21 8.52 1.31
N PHE A 8 8.55 8.61 2.46
CA PHE A 8 8.77 7.69 3.57
C PHE A 8 7.92 6.43 3.37
N PHE A 9 8.57 5.28 3.22
CA PHE A 9 7.93 3.98 3.22
C PHE A 9 8.41 3.19 4.45
N PRO A 10 7.51 2.78 5.35
CA PRO A 10 7.93 2.05 6.55
C PRO A 10 8.41 0.65 6.19
N HIS A 11 9.56 0.26 6.75
CA HIS A 11 10.10 -1.08 6.66
C HIS A 11 9.71 -1.92 7.87
N ARG A 12 9.15 -3.10 7.63
CA ARG A 12 8.83 -4.08 8.66
C ARG A 12 9.76 -5.28 8.53
N ARG A 13 10.33 -5.73 9.65
CA ARG A 13 11.04 -7.00 9.72
C ARG A 13 10.06 -8.17 9.86
N MET A 14 10.26 -9.21 9.06
CA MET A 14 9.48 -10.45 9.01
C MET A 14 10.12 -11.52 9.90
N ALA A 15 9.36 -12.58 10.19
CA ALA A 15 9.81 -13.71 11.01
C ALA A 15 11.03 -14.42 10.40
N ASP A 16 11.11 -14.45 9.06
CA ASP A 16 12.21 -15.08 8.31
C ASP A 16 13.48 -14.23 8.28
N GLY A 17 13.51 -13.08 8.96
CA GLY A 17 14.64 -12.15 9.02
C GLY A 17 14.68 -11.10 7.90
N ASN A 18 13.90 -11.30 6.83
CA ASN A 18 13.74 -10.34 5.73
C ASN A 18 12.96 -9.09 6.16
N PHE A 19 13.12 -8.02 5.40
CA PHE A 19 12.38 -6.77 5.50
C PHE A 19 11.35 -6.65 4.38
N GLN A 20 10.24 -5.97 4.67
CA GLN A 20 9.25 -5.56 3.68
C GLN A 20 9.03 -4.07 3.74
N SER A 21 8.95 -3.43 2.58
CA SER A 21 8.54 -2.04 2.44
C SER A 21 7.09 -1.95 1.96
N ILE A 22 6.29 -1.04 2.52
CA ILE A 22 4.88 -0.83 2.15
C ILE A 22 4.60 0.62 1.76
N CYS A 23 3.87 0.80 0.66
CA CYS A 23 3.38 2.10 0.25
C CYS A 23 2.12 2.48 1.03
N LEU A 24 2.17 3.53 1.85
CA LEU A 24 1.01 3.99 2.61
C LEU A 24 -0.08 4.66 1.76
N THR A 25 0.22 5.00 0.49
CA THR A 25 -0.76 5.60 -0.42
C THR A 25 -1.55 4.55 -1.20
N CYS A 26 -0.88 3.51 -1.73
CA CYS A 26 -1.55 2.46 -2.50
C CYS A 26 -1.80 1.17 -1.71
N LEU A 27 -1.30 1.10 -0.47
CA LEU A 27 -1.40 -0.04 0.46
C LEU A 27 -0.86 -1.35 -0.10
N ARG A 28 0.12 -1.27 -1.01
CA ARG A 28 0.82 -2.43 -1.59
C ARG A 28 2.23 -2.53 -1.04
N THR A 29 2.68 -3.76 -0.83
CA THR A 29 4.10 -4.06 -0.60
C THR A 29 4.90 -3.63 -1.82
N ILE A 30 5.88 -2.75 -1.59
CA ILE A 30 6.78 -2.22 -2.62
C ILE A 30 7.88 -3.25 -2.92
N GLY A 31 8.38 -3.89 -1.87
CA GLY A 31 9.51 -4.82 -1.98
C GLY A 31 9.66 -5.71 -0.74
N VAL A 32 10.37 -6.81 -0.93
CA VAL A 32 10.84 -7.70 0.13
C VAL A 32 12.33 -7.94 -0.12
N SER A 33 13.18 -7.70 0.86
CA SER A 33 14.61 -7.95 0.78
C SER A 33 15.18 -8.24 2.17
N ASP A 34 16.27 -8.97 2.23
CA ASP A 34 17.10 -9.18 3.42
C ASP A 34 17.88 -7.93 3.87
N SER A 35 17.88 -6.85 3.08
CA SER A 35 18.60 -5.61 3.37
C SER A 35 17.73 -4.35 3.20
N ASP A 36 17.99 -3.36 4.04
CA ASP A 36 17.33 -2.05 4.01
C ASP A 36 17.71 -1.23 2.76
N GLU A 37 18.94 -1.43 2.28
CA GLU A 37 19.51 -0.73 1.12
C GLU A 37 18.83 -1.13 -0.19
N GLU A 38 18.53 -2.42 -0.38
CA GLU A 38 17.76 -2.90 -1.53
C GLU A 38 16.30 -2.44 -1.46
N LEU A 39 15.69 -2.43 -0.27
CA LEU A 39 14.36 -1.85 -0.09
C LEU A 39 14.35 -0.35 -0.45
N THR A 40 15.36 0.41 -0.05
CA THR A 40 15.49 1.83 -0.39
C THR A 40 15.56 2.05 -1.91
N LYS A 41 16.17 1.14 -2.67
CA LYS A 41 16.17 1.20 -4.14
C LYS A 41 14.77 0.95 -4.71
N LEU A 42 14.06 -0.04 -4.18
CA LEU A 42 12.70 -0.38 -4.60
C LEU A 42 11.71 0.75 -4.27
N ASP A 43 11.89 1.38 -3.12
CA ASP A 43 11.17 2.57 -2.67
C ASP A 43 11.32 3.74 -3.64
N ARG A 44 12.56 4.04 -4.05
CA ARG A 44 12.84 5.10 -5.04
C ARG A 44 12.27 4.80 -6.42
N ALA A 45 12.20 3.52 -6.78
CA ALA A 45 11.59 3.08 -8.04
C ALA A 45 10.05 3.04 -7.98
N HIS A 46 9.45 3.15 -6.79
CA HIS A 46 8.01 3.01 -6.62
C HIS A 46 7.22 4.14 -7.27
N LYS A 47 6.56 3.85 -8.39
CA LYS A 47 5.60 4.75 -9.04
C LYS A 47 4.19 4.46 -8.53
N CYS A 48 3.80 5.19 -7.49
CA CYS A 48 2.48 5.04 -6.88
C CYS A 48 1.36 5.37 -7.89
N LYS A 49 0.58 4.36 -8.27
CA LYS A 49 -0.67 4.52 -9.05
C LYS A 49 -1.87 4.39 -8.11
N ALA A 50 -1.88 5.14 -7.01
CA ALA A 50 -3.03 5.14 -6.12
C ALA A 50 -4.16 5.97 -6.72
N VAL A 51 -5.29 5.31 -7.03
CA VAL A 51 -6.59 5.95 -6.86
C VAL A 51 -6.89 6.01 -5.36
N PRO A 52 -7.42 7.13 -4.84
CA PRO A 52 -7.75 7.26 -3.43
C PRO A 52 -8.68 6.12 -3.01
N TYR A 53 -8.56 5.65 -1.77
CA TYR A 53 -9.40 4.55 -1.27
C TYR A 53 -10.90 4.85 -1.46
N SER A 54 -11.30 6.11 -1.29
CA SER A 54 -12.67 6.61 -1.56
C SER A 54 -13.13 6.44 -3.01
N ALA A 55 -12.22 6.27 -3.97
CA ALA A 55 -12.54 5.98 -5.36
C ALA A 55 -12.56 4.47 -5.67
N ARG A 56 -12.14 3.60 -4.72
CA ARG A 56 -12.18 2.13 -4.88
C ARG A 56 -13.42 1.50 -4.26
N VAL A 57 -13.99 2.15 -3.24
CA VAL A 57 -15.29 1.74 -2.68
C VAL A 57 -16.37 2.32 -3.57
N PRO A 58 -17.27 1.50 -4.15
CA PRO A 58 -18.47 2.01 -4.80
C PRO A 58 -19.21 2.90 -3.81
N ARG A 59 -19.56 4.13 -4.21
CA ARG A 59 -20.34 4.99 -3.32
C ARG A 59 -21.64 4.26 -2.95
N PRO A 60 -22.03 4.25 -1.66
CA PRO A 60 -23.26 3.59 -1.22
C PRO A 60 -24.53 4.28 -1.76
N ASP A 61 -24.41 5.40 -2.49
CA ASP A 61 -25.51 6.13 -3.10
C ASP A 61 -26.01 5.53 -4.43
N ARG A 62 -25.30 4.55 -5.01
CA ARG A 62 -25.90 3.65 -6.01
C ARG A 62 -26.49 2.44 -5.29
N ALA A 63 -27.79 2.49 -5.06
CA ALA A 63 -28.61 1.39 -4.59
C ALA A 63 -28.36 0.11 -5.40
N GLY A 64 -27.45 -0.73 -4.91
CA GLY A 64 -27.28 -2.13 -5.29
C GLY A 64 -27.54 -2.95 -4.04
N ASN A 65 -28.51 -3.84 -4.12
CA ASN A 65 -28.99 -4.68 -3.01
C ASN A 65 -27.87 -5.25 -2.14
N ARG A 66 -28.17 -5.44 -0.85
CA ARG A 66 -27.37 -6.08 0.22
C ARG A 66 -26.78 -7.47 -0.13
N LEU A 67 -27.00 -7.98 -1.33
CA LEU A 67 -26.52 -9.26 -1.86
C LEU A 67 -25.14 -9.18 -2.53
N ASP A 68 -24.55 -7.99 -2.69
CA ASP A 68 -23.26 -7.81 -3.40
C ASP A 68 -22.02 -7.98 -2.49
N TRP A 69 -22.20 -8.35 -1.22
CA TRP A 69 -21.10 -8.57 -0.28
C TRP A 69 -20.83 -10.08 -0.11
N PRO A 70 -19.73 -10.63 -0.69
CA PRO A 70 -19.45 -12.07 -0.62
C PRO A 70 -19.05 -12.56 0.79
N ASP A 71 -18.68 -11.67 1.71
CA ASP A 71 -18.18 -12.01 3.05
C ASP A 71 -19.10 -11.51 4.20
N ALA A 72 -20.38 -11.21 3.91
CA ALA A 72 -21.33 -10.78 4.94
C ALA A 72 -22.01 -11.94 5.70
N GLN A 73 -21.37 -13.12 5.75
CA GLN A 73 -21.78 -14.23 6.62
C GLN A 73 -20.55 -14.76 7.36
N GLU A 74 -20.41 -14.40 8.64
CA GLU A 74 -20.41 -15.32 9.80
C GLU A 74 -20.59 -14.51 11.10
#